data_AF-A0AAJ6KXI7-F1
#
_entry.id   AF-A0AAJ6KXI7-F1
#
_cell.length_a   1.000
_cell.length_b   1.000
_cell.length_c   1.000
_cell.angle_alpha   90.00
_cell.angle_beta   90.00
_cell.angle_gamma   90.00
#
_symmetry.space_group_name_H-M   'P 1'
#
loop_
_entity.id
_entity.type
_entity.pdbx_description
1 polymer ?
#
loop_
_entity_poly.entity_id
_entity_poly.type
_entity_poly.pdbx_seq_one_letter_code
_entity_poly.pdbx_strand_id
1 'polypeptide(L)'
;MSDDSSNRASRRAERPHDVTDPLLWQLALDVLDAHEPTEDGVCGNLLCAGEPYPCAARGNAEQSLRLARGGAETPPTAAPQWDGHDETPDNWSTQESFHPRRTRSGEAVSASRASAA
;
A
#
# COMPACT_ATOMS: atom_id res chain seq x y z
N MET A 1 0.80 25.37 14.52
CA MET A 1 0.56 24.23 13.60
C MET A 1 -0.93 24.01 13.56
N SER A 2 -1.63 24.65 12.62
CA SER A 2 -3.08 24.45 12.46
C SER A 2 -3.27 23.10 11.79
N ASP A 3 -4.09 22.26 12.40
CA ASP A 3 -4.39 20.92 11.95
C ASP A 3 -5.14 20.98 10.60
N ASP A 4 -4.41 20.77 9.50
CA ASP A 4 -4.95 20.60 8.14
C ASP A 4 -5.93 19.42 8.05
N SER A 5 -6.03 18.60 9.11
CA SER A 5 -7.03 17.54 9.20
C SER A 5 -8.48 18.05 9.15
N SER A 6 -8.73 19.36 9.26
CA SER A 6 -10.06 19.95 9.03
C SER A 6 -10.52 19.89 7.56
N ASN A 7 -9.60 19.72 6.59
CA ASN A 7 -9.95 19.61 5.17
C ASN A 7 -10.34 18.18 4.74
N ARG A 8 -10.11 17.18 5.58
CA ARG A 8 -10.33 15.76 5.24
C ARG A 8 -11.76 15.48 4.78
N ALA A 9 -11.89 14.73 3.69
CA ALA A 9 -13.17 14.31 3.12
C ALA A 9 -14.04 13.56 4.15
N SER A 10 -13.42 12.73 4.99
CA SER A 10 -14.10 12.01 6.07
C SER A 10 -14.80 12.90 7.09
N ARG A 11 -14.35 14.15 7.30
CA ARG A 11 -15.01 15.11 8.21
C ARG A 11 -16.20 15.82 7.56
N ARG A 12 -16.28 15.82 6.22
CA ARG A 12 -17.38 16.44 5.46
C ARG A 12 -18.47 15.45 5.08
N ALA A 13 -18.12 14.18 4.95
CA ALA A 13 -19.05 13.14 4.54
C ALA A 13 -19.95 12.71 5.71
N GLU A 14 -21.26 12.90 5.55
CA GLU A 14 -22.25 12.29 6.45
C GLU A 14 -22.17 10.77 6.32
N ARG A 15 -22.10 10.07 7.46
CA ARG A 15 -21.89 8.62 7.48
C ARG A 15 -23.21 7.91 7.21
N PRO A 16 -23.30 7.06 6.17
CA PRO A 16 -24.46 6.20 5.95
C PRO A 16 -24.74 5.26 7.14
N HIS A 17 -26.00 4.95 7.39
CA HIS A 17 -26.43 4.13 8.53
C HIS A 17 -26.03 2.65 8.44
N ASP A 18 -25.74 2.16 7.23
CA ASP A 18 -25.32 0.80 6.90
C ASP A 18 -23.80 0.58 7.05
N VAL A 19 -23.03 1.60 7.41
CA VAL A 19 -21.59 1.46 7.69
C VAL A 19 -21.39 0.71 9.00
N THR A 20 -20.84 -0.51 8.91
CA THR A 20 -20.50 -1.38 10.03
C THR A 20 -19.13 -1.05 10.63
N ASP A 21 -18.19 -0.55 9.82
CA ASP A 21 -16.87 -0.08 10.28
C ASP A 21 -16.67 1.41 9.92
N PRO A 22 -16.96 2.32 10.86
CA PRO A 22 -16.85 3.76 10.61
C PRO A 22 -15.42 4.24 10.40
N LEU A 23 -14.42 3.63 11.07
CA LEU A 23 -13.03 4.05 10.97
C LEU A 23 -12.45 3.66 9.60
N LEU A 24 -12.73 2.44 9.16
CA LEU A 24 -12.34 1.97 7.84
C LEU A 24 -13.01 2.80 6.73
N TRP A 25 -14.30 3.12 6.89
CA TRP A 25 -15.03 3.97 5.95
C TRP A 25 -14.42 5.37 5.82
N GLN A 26 -14.14 6.03 6.95
CA GLN A 26 -13.53 7.37 6.97
C GLN A 26 -12.13 7.36 6.32
N LEU A 27 -11.30 6.39 6.67
CA LEU A 27 -9.96 6.26 6.09
C LEU A 27 -10.04 6.04 4.58
N ALA A 28 -10.95 5.18 4.12
CA ALA A 28 -11.11 4.91 2.70
C ALA A 28 -11.54 6.15 1.93
N LEU A 29 -12.43 6.98 2.49
CA LEU A 29 -12.79 8.28 1.89
C LEU A 29 -11.60 9.23 1.76
N ASP A 30 -10.78 9.35 2.80
CA ASP A 30 -9.61 10.21 2.78
C ASP A 30 -8.57 9.76 1.74
N VAL A 31 -8.42 8.44 1.55
CA VAL A 31 -7.55 7.88 0.49
C VAL A 31 -8.13 8.15 -0.90
N LEU A 32 -9.45 8.05 -1.10
CA LEU A 32 -10.05 8.32 -2.40
C LEU A 32 -9.90 9.79 -2.83
N ASP A 33 -10.07 10.71 -1.88
CA ASP A 33 -9.88 12.15 -2.08
C ASP A 33 -8.42 12.47 -2.42
N ALA A 34 -7.47 11.87 -1.69
CA ALA A 34 -6.04 12.06 -1.97
C ALA A 34 -5.57 11.41 -3.29
N HIS A 35 -6.38 10.56 -3.92
CA HIS A 35 -6.07 9.85 -5.17
C HIS A 35 -7.04 10.21 -6.30
N GLU A 36 -7.46 11.48 -6.35
CA GLU A 36 -8.15 12.04 -7.52
C GLU A 36 -7.24 12.07 -8.77
N PRO A 37 -7.83 11.95 -9.97
CA PRO A 37 -7.07 12.07 -11.20
C PRO A 37 -6.61 13.51 -11.43
N THR A 38 -5.45 13.69 -12.05
CA THR A 38 -5.03 15.00 -12.60
C THR A 38 -5.75 15.30 -13.91
N GLU A 39 -5.53 16.49 -14.47
CA GLU A 39 -6.03 16.87 -15.80
C GLU A 39 -5.54 15.92 -16.92
N ASP A 40 -4.39 15.28 -16.73
CA ASP A 40 -3.81 14.31 -17.68
C ASP A 40 -4.38 12.89 -17.53
N GLY A 41 -5.32 12.66 -16.60
CA GLY A 41 -5.92 11.35 -16.35
C GLY A 41 -4.99 10.35 -15.65
N VAL A 42 -3.95 10.82 -14.97
CA VAL A 42 -3.08 10.01 -14.09
C VAL A 42 -3.43 10.25 -12.63
N CYS A 43 -2.98 9.39 -11.72
CA CYS A 43 -3.21 9.61 -10.29
C CYS A 43 -2.46 10.86 -9.80
N GLY A 44 -3.16 11.80 -9.15
CA GLY A 44 -2.58 13.04 -8.63
C GLY A 44 -1.79 12.89 -7.33
N ASN A 45 -1.89 11.73 -6.66
CA ASN A 45 -1.12 11.47 -5.45
C ASN A 45 0.38 11.34 -5.74
N LEU A 46 1.21 12.10 -5.03
CA LEU A 46 2.68 12.09 -5.20
C LEU A 46 3.34 10.74 -4.89
N LEU A 47 2.70 9.90 -4.07
CA LEU A 47 3.17 8.53 -3.79
C LEU A 47 2.91 7.55 -4.94
N CYS A 48 2.04 7.92 -5.88
CA CYS A 48 1.71 7.17 -7.08
C CYS A 48 2.15 7.91 -8.36
N ALA A 49 3.14 8.81 -8.27
CA ALA A 49 3.53 9.68 -9.36
C ALA A 49 3.79 8.89 -10.66
N GLY A 50 3.03 9.20 -11.71
CA GLY A 50 3.14 8.57 -13.03
C GLY A 50 2.36 7.26 -13.20
N GLU A 51 1.67 6.77 -12.16
CA GLU A 51 0.79 5.60 -12.27
C GLU A 51 -0.52 5.95 -13.00
N PRO A 52 -1.05 5.03 -13.83
CA PRO A 52 -2.33 5.23 -14.50
C PRO A 52 -3.47 5.34 -13.47
N TYR A 53 -4.47 6.14 -13.81
CA TYR A 53 -5.72 6.18 -13.04
C TYR A 53 -6.72 5.14 -13.60
N PRO A 54 -7.42 4.36 -12.75
CA PRO A 54 -7.30 4.30 -11.30
C PRO A 54 -6.07 3.51 -10.85
N CYS A 55 -5.32 4.05 -9.89
CA CYS A 55 -4.16 3.36 -9.31
C CYS A 55 -4.60 2.29 -8.28
N ALA A 56 -3.70 1.36 -7.97
CA ALA A 56 -3.99 0.25 -7.04
C ALA A 56 -4.44 0.74 -5.64
N ALA A 57 -3.86 1.83 -5.13
CA ALA A 57 -4.23 2.40 -3.85
C ALA A 57 -5.70 2.88 -3.82
N ARG A 58 -6.15 3.54 -4.90
CA ARG A 58 -7.54 3.93 -5.08
C ARG A 58 -8.46 2.71 -5.12
N GLY A 59 -8.10 1.69 -5.91
CA GLY A 59 -8.89 0.45 -6.01
C GLY A 59 -9.03 -0.27 -4.66
N ASN A 60 -7.97 -0.30 -3.85
CA ASN A 60 -8.00 -0.85 -2.50
C ASN A 60 -8.90 -0.02 -1.57
N ALA A 61 -8.90 1.31 -1.68
CA ALA A 61 -9.82 2.16 -0.91
C ALA A 61 -11.29 1.95 -1.30
N GLU A 62 -11.59 1.76 -2.58
CA GLU A 62 -12.94 1.40 -3.04
C GLU A 62 -13.40 0.04 -2.48
N GLN A 63 -12.48 -0.94 -2.39
CA GLN A 63 -12.76 -2.22 -1.73
C GLN A 63 -13.00 -2.05 -0.23
N SER A 64 -12.19 -1.23 0.45
CA SER A 64 -12.37 -0.93 1.87
C SER A 64 -13.72 -0.26 2.17
N LEU A 65 -14.23 0.60 1.28
CA LEU A 65 -15.59 1.14 1.41
C LEU A 65 -16.67 0.06 1.38
N ARG A 66 -16.51 -0.96 0.51
CA ARG A 66 -17.45 -2.09 0.45
C ARG A 66 -17.39 -2.92 1.73
N LEU A 67 -16.18 -3.24 2.19
CA LEU A 67 -15.97 -3.97 3.45
C LEU A 67 -16.55 -3.21 4.65
N ALA A 68 -16.38 -1.89 4.69
CA ALA A 68 -16.86 -1.05 5.77
C ALA A 68 -18.39 -0.97 5.87
N ARG A 69 -19.13 -1.33 4.83
CA ARG A 69 -20.60 -1.43 4.81
C ARG A 69 -21.13 -2.85 5.09
N GLY A 70 -20.26 -3.77 5.53
CA GLY A 70 -20.62 -5.17 5.73
C GLY A 70 -20.63 -5.99 4.44
N GLY A 71 -20.10 -5.44 3.33
CA GLY A 71 -19.88 -6.11 2.07
C GLY A 71 -18.71 -7.09 2.12
N ALA A 72 -18.79 -8.08 3.01
CA ALA A 72 -18.10 -9.35 2.85
C ALA A 72 -19.00 -10.31 2.07
N GLU A 73 -19.45 -9.93 0.88
CA GLU A 73 -19.64 -10.93 -0.16
C GLU A 73 -18.25 -11.18 -0.70
N THR A 74 -17.57 -12.18 -0.11
CA THR A 74 -16.25 -12.64 -0.51
C THR A 74 -16.23 -12.79 -2.03
N PRO A 75 -15.53 -11.95 -2.82
CA PRO A 75 -15.13 -12.40 -4.13
C PRO A 75 -14.28 -13.67 -3.89
N PRO A 76 -14.41 -14.75 -4.67
CA PRO A 76 -13.47 -15.86 -4.57
C PRO A 76 -12.08 -15.31 -4.86
N THR A 77 -11.36 -14.94 -3.81
CA THR A 77 -9.92 -14.80 -3.84
C THR A 77 -9.43 -16.14 -4.34
N ALA A 78 -8.88 -16.15 -5.55
CA ALA A 78 -7.82 -17.09 -5.87
C ALA A 78 -6.76 -16.83 -4.81
N ALA A 79 -6.88 -17.51 -3.68
CA ALA A 79 -5.80 -17.61 -2.74
C ALA A 79 -4.63 -18.17 -3.56
N PRO A 80 -3.41 -17.60 -3.49
CA PRO A 80 -2.27 -18.41 -3.83
C PRO A 80 -2.41 -19.67 -2.98
N GLN A 81 -2.61 -20.82 -3.64
CA GLN A 81 -2.62 -22.11 -2.98
C GLN A 81 -1.24 -22.25 -2.32
N TRP A 82 -1.18 -21.87 -1.05
CA TRP A 82 -0.05 -22.21 -0.23
C TRP A 82 -0.20 -23.71 0.01
N ASP A 83 0.45 -24.48 -0.86
CA ASP A 83 0.63 -25.91 -0.71
C ASP A 83 1.31 -26.11 0.64
N GLY A 84 0.51 -26.46 1.64
CA GLY A 84 0.94 -26.60 3.02
C GLY A 84 2.13 -27.54 3.12
N HIS A 85 3.31 -26.98 3.39
CA HIS A 85 4.33 -27.71 4.10
C HIS A 85 4.03 -27.57 5.59
N ASP A 86 3.48 -28.66 6.12
CA ASP A 86 3.31 -28.99 7.51
C ASP A 86 4.69 -28.98 8.21
N GLU A 87 5.06 -27.88 8.87
CA GLU A 87 6.11 -27.88 9.90
C GLU A 87 5.81 -26.80 10.95
N THR A 88 5.05 -27.16 11.99
CA THR A 88 5.24 -26.51 13.30
C THR A 88 6.65 -26.84 13.79
N PRO A 89 7.42 -25.83 14.22
CA PRO A 89 7.70 -25.81 15.66
C PRO A 89 7.67 -24.42 16.29
N ASP A 90 7.27 -24.42 17.56
CA ASP A 90 7.39 -23.34 18.52
C ASP A 90 8.79 -22.69 18.51
N ASN A 91 8.89 -21.43 18.05
CA ASN A 91 9.99 -20.54 18.45
C ASN A 91 9.61 -19.07 18.19
N TRP A 92 8.91 -18.45 19.13
CA TRP A 92 8.57 -17.02 19.09
C TRP A 92 9.73 -16.10 19.49
N SER A 93 10.97 -16.60 19.57
CA SER A 93 12.11 -15.88 20.15
C SER A 93 13.29 -15.72 19.19
N THR A 94 13.10 -15.19 17.96
CA THR A 94 14.20 -14.59 17.17
C THR A 94 13.68 -13.61 16.08
N GLN A 95 12.90 -12.59 16.45
CA GLN A 95 12.62 -11.43 15.58
C GLN A 95 13.53 -10.25 15.94
N GLU A 96 14.82 -10.52 16.13
CA GLU A 96 15.84 -9.48 16.30
C GLU A 96 16.95 -9.83 15.32
N SER A 97 16.79 -9.52 14.02
CA SER A 97 17.89 -9.30 13.05
C SER A 97 17.39 -9.20 11.60
N PHE A 98 16.59 -8.17 11.27
CA PHE A 98 16.56 -7.68 9.88
C PHE A 98 16.55 -6.16 9.86
N HIS A 99 17.67 -5.58 10.28
CA HIS A 99 18.07 -4.26 9.79
C HIS A 99 18.99 -4.47 8.59
N PRO A 100 18.59 -4.16 7.34
CA PRO A 100 19.57 -4.00 6.27
C PRO A 100 20.37 -2.72 6.57
N ARG A 101 21.53 -2.88 7.24
CA ARG A 101 22.54 -1.83 7.34
C ARG A 101 23.07 -1.54 5.94
N ARG A 102 22.68 -0.38 5.42
CA ARG A 102 23.32 0.29 4.30
C ARG A 102 24.74 0.66 4.73
N THR A 103 25.76 -0.03 4.22
CA THR A 103 27.15 0.44 4.27
C THR A 103 27.72 0.55 2.86
N ARG A 104 27.83 1.80 2.44
CA ARG A 104 28.78 2.32 1.46
C ARG A 104 30.20 1.93 1.86
N SER A 105 31.01 1.37 0.94
CA SER A 105 32.39 1.80 0.64
C SER A 105 33.10 0.85 -0.33
N GLY A 106 33.58 1.44 -1.44
CA GLY A 106 34.90 1.25 -2.06
C GLY A 106 35.63 -0.10 -2.01
N GLU A 107 35.94 -0.57 -3.22
CA GLU A 107 37.31 -0.66 -3.78
C GLU A 107 37.84 -2.07 -4.18
N ALA A 108 38.14 -2.15 -5.49
CA ALA A 108 39.17 -2.90 -6.21
C ALA A 108 39.31 -4.43 -6.09
N VAL A 109 39.13 -5.12 -7.24
CA VAL A 109 40.06 -6.15 -7.73
C VAL A 109 40.17 -6.07 -9.26
N SER A 110 41.40 -5.94 -9.72
CA SER A 110 41.90 -5.87 -11.10
C SER A 110 41.68 -7.15 -11.94
N ALA A 111 41.54 -7.00 -13.27
CA ALA A 111 42.08 -7.97 -14.23
C ALA A 111 42.33 -7.33 -15.62
N SER A 112 43.58 -7.42 -16.05
CA SER A 112 44.18 -6.92 -17.28
C SER A 112 43.73 -7.63 -18.57
N ARG A 113 43.87 -6.97 -19.74
CA ARG A 113 44.74 -7.45 -20.84
C ARG A 113 44.88 -6.45 -21.99
N ALA A 114 46.05 -6.55 -22.61
CA ALA A 114 46.70 -5.61 -23.52
C ALA A 114 46.09 -5.54 -24.93
N SER A 115 46.22 -4.36 -25.54
CA SER A 115 46.15 -4.14 -26.99
C SER A 115 47.53 -3.72 -27.50
N ALA A 116 48.05 -4.46 -28.47
CA ALA A 116 49.04 -4.05 -29.46
C ALA A 116 48.72 -4.93 -30.69
N ALA A 117 48.09 -4.35 -31.71
CA ALA A 117 48.71 -3.76 -32.89
C ALA A 117 49.14 -4.84 -33.89
#